data_AF-A0A5A7PC21-F1
#
_entry.id   AF-A0A5A7PC21-F1
#
_cell.length_a   1.000
_cell.length_b   1.000
_cell.length_c   1.000
_cell.angle_alpha   90.00
_cell.angle_beta   90.00
_cell.angle_gamma   90.00
#
_symmetry.space_group_name_H-M   'P 1'
#
loop_
_entity.id
_entity.type
_entity.pdbx_description
1 polymer ?
#
loop_
_entity_poly.entity_id
_entity_poly.type
_entity_poly.pdbx_seq_one_letter_code
_entity_poly.pdbx_strand_id
1 'polypeptide(L)'
;MTDIVLEARIHSADEFDSALRLAGSRLVVVEYAASDSDDSSKIYPFMVDLSRNCSDVDFLLVMGDESEETRRLCAREKINRVPHFSFYKGMEKIHEEDAIGPDQLIGDVLYYGDRHSGVVQIHGRRDVEELIAAHRADGKLIVLDVGLKHCGPCVKVYPTVLKLSRSMADTVVFARMNGDENDSCMEFLRDMKVVEVPTFLFIRDGKICGRYVGSGKGELIGEILRYQGVRVTY
;
A
#
# COMPACT_ATOMS: atom_id res chain seq x y z
N MET A 1 -20.66 21.41 15.36
CA MET A 1 -19.20 21.18 15.48
C MET A 1 -19.04 20.27 16.69
N THR A 2 -18.65 19.02 16.61
CA THR A 2 -17.99 18.27 15.52
C THR A 2 -18.16 16.79 15.86
N ASP A 3 -19.04 16.07 15.17
CA ASP A 3 -19.07 14.60 15.21
C ASP A 3 -18.22 14.10 14.04
N ILE A 4 -16.91 14.07 14.25
CA ILE A 4 -16.00 13.33 13.37
C ILE A 4 -15.85 11.97 14.04
N VAL A 5 -16.55 10.97 13.52
CA VAL A 5 -16.33 9.57 13.89
C VAL A 5 -14.94 9.22 13.35
N LEU A 6 -13.93 9.24 14.24
CA LEU A 6 -12.50 9.14 13.87
C LEU A 6 -12.00 7.70 13.73
N GLU A 7 -12.76 6.73 14.19
CA GLU A 7 -12.52 5.29 14.02
C GLU A 7 -13.82 4.58 14.41
N ALA A 8 -14.30 3.63 13.60
CA ALA A 8 -15.53 2.94 13.93
C ALA A 8 -15.21 1.80 14.91
N ARG A 9 -15.76 1.89 16.13
CA ARG A 9 -15.69 0.79 17.09
C ARG A 9 -16.62 -0.34 16.67
N ILE A 10 -16.10 -1.55 16.73
CA ILE A 10 -16.80 -2.77 16.35
C ILE A 10 -16.99 -3.61 17.61
N HIS A 11 -18.25 -3.92 17.92
CA HIS A 11 -18.65 -4.62 19.13
C HIS A 11 -19.12 -6.06 18.87
N SER A 12 -19.25 -6.46 17.60
CA SER A 12 -19.71 -7.81 17.22
C SER A 12 -19.22 -8.24 15.84
N ALA A 13 -19.32 -9.54 15.57
CA ALA A 13 -19.04 -10.12 14.25
C ALA A 13 -19.96 -9.58 13.15
N ASP A 14 -21.22 -9.31 13.46
CA ASP A 14 -22.19 -8.79 12.48
C ASP A 14 -21.87 -7.35 12.06
N GLU A 15 -21.46 -6.51 13.03
CA GLU A 15 -20.98 -5.16 12.77
C GLU A 15 -19.71 -5.18 11.92
N PHE A 16 -18.76 -6.06 12.28
CA PHE A 16 -17.52 -6.25 11.54
C PHE A 16 -17.77 -6.61 10.08
N ASP A 17 -18.56 -7.67 9.83
CA ASP A 17 -18.85 -8.14 8.49
C ASP A 17 -19.64 -7.10 7.68
N SER A 18 -20.49 -6.32 8.34
CA SER A 18 -21.24 -5.24 7.70
C SER A 18 -20.33 -4.08 7.31
N ALA A 19 -19.36 -3.71 8.17
CA ALA A 19 -18.36 -2.70 7.86
C ALA A 19 -17.50 -3.11 6.65
N LEU A 20 -17.03 -4.37 6.60
CA LEU A 20 -16.28 -4.88 5.44
C LEU A 20 -17.10 -4.84 4.14
N ARG A 21 -18.38 -5.25 4.21
CA ARG A 21 -19.29 -5.18 3.05
C ARG A 21 -19.51 -3.75 2.57
N LEU A 22 -19.67 -2.79 3.48
CA LEU A 22 -19.88 -1.38 3.18
C LEU A 22 -18.65 -0.73 2.55
N ALA A 23 -17.44 -1.07 3.01
CA ALA A 23 -16.19 -0.58 2.44
C ALA A 23 -16.00 -1.01 0.98
N GLY A 24 -16.58 -2.15 0.60
CA GLY A 24 -16.48 -2.70 -0.73
C GLY A 24 -15.03 -2.97 -1.07
N SER A 25 -14.47 -2.25 -2.05
CA SER A 25 -13.08 -2.48 -2.46
C SER A 25 -12.06 -1.58 -1.74
N ARG A 26 -12.52 -0.60 -0.94
CA ARG A 26 -11.64 0.27 -0.13
C ARG A 26 -10.83 -0.57 0.86
N LEU A 27 -9.66 -0.06 1.23
CA LEU A 27 -8.87 -0.67 2.29
C LEU A 27 -9.59 -0.45 3.62
N VAL A 28 -9.71 -1.52 4.41
CA VAL A 28 -10.12 -1.46 5.80
C VAL A 28 -8.95 -1.90 6.67
N VAL A 29 -8.57 -1.07 7.64
CA VAL A 29 -7.54 -1.38 8.63
C VAL A 29 -8.23 -1.61 9.96
N VAL A 30 -8.00 -2.78 10.55
CA VAL A 30 -8.61 -3.18 11.81
C VAL A 30 -7.53 -3.28 12.86
N GLU A 31 -7.60 -2.45 13.90
CA GLU A 31 -6.82 -2.62 15.11
C GLU A 31 -7.59 -3.50 16.10
N TYR A 32 -6.96 -4.57 16.53
CA TYR A 32 -7.39 -5.36 17.69
C TYR A 32 -6.53 -4.98 18.88
N ALA A 33 -7.17 -4.43 19.91
CA ALA A 33 -6.54 -3.88 21.10
C ALA A 33 -7.11 -4.52 22.38
N ALA A 34 -6.43 -4.28 23.50
CA ALA A 34 -6.94 -4.58 24.85
C ALA A 34 -6.75 -3.37 25.76
N SER A 35 -7.65 -3.21 26.73
CA SER A 35 -7.66 -2.06 27.63
C SER A 35 -6.47 -2.00 28.59
N ASP A 36 -5.84 -3.15 28.88
CA ASP A 36 -4.66 -3.30 29.74
C ASP A 36 -3.34 -3.36 28.96
N SER A 37 -3.37 -3.13 27.64
CA SER A 37 -2.19 -3.17 26.78
C SER A 37 -1.55 -1.78 26.62
N ASP A 38 -0.37 -1.62 27.21
CA ASP A 38 0.46 -0.41 27.02
C ASP A 38 0.82 -0.18 25.54
N ASP A 39 1.09 -1.24 24.79
CA ASP A 39 1.46 -1.13 23.38
C ASP A 39 0.28 -0.72 22.50
N SER A 40 -0.94 -1.19 22.81
CA SER A 40 -2.16 -0.70 22.17
C SER A 40 -2.38 0.79 22.46
N SER A 41 -2.16 1.22 23.71
CA SER A 41 -2.27 2.62 24.10
C SER A 41 -1.26 3.53 23.39
N LYS A 42 -0.04 3.04 23.13
CA LYS A 42 1.01 3.79 22.43
C LYS A 42 0.75 3.96 20.93
N ILE A 43 0.17 2.94 20.29
CA ILE A 43 -0.05 2.96 18.83
C ILE A 43 -1.34 3.69 18.44
N TYR A 44 -2.34 3.71 19.33
CA TYR A 44 -3.65 4.34 19.10
C TYR A 44 -3.62 5.78 18.55
N PRO A 45 -2.78 6.72 19.07
CA PRO A 45 -2.72 8.06 18.51
C PRO A 45 -2.33 8.10 17.02
N PHE A 46 -1.49 7.16 16.57
CA PHE A 46 -1.07 7.06 15.17
C PHE A 46 -2.18 6.52 14.27
N MET A 47 -3.00 5.59 14.77
CA MET A 47 -4.20 5.13 14.07
C MET A 47 -5.21 6.28 13.86
N VAL A 48 -5.43 7.08 14.89
CA VAL A 48 -6.29 8.28 14.80
C VAL A 48 -5.72 9.32 13.82
N ASP A 49 -4.41 9.50 13.79
CA ASP A 49 -3.79 10.41 12.83
C ASP A 49 -3.88 9.87 11.40
N LEU A 50 -3.75 8.56 11.19
CA LEU A 50 -3.94 7.93 9.89
C LEU A 50 -5.38 8.08 9.39
N SER A 51 -6.38 7.87 10.25
CA SER A 51 -7.78 8.01 9.85
C SER A 51 -8.15 9.44 9.41
N ARG A 52 -7.49 10.44 9.98
CA ARG A 52 -7.66 11.85 9.59
C ARG A 52 -7.01 12.17 8.24
N ASN A 53 -5.91 11.53 7.92
CA ASN A 53 -5.08 11.85 6.75
C ASN A 53 -5.32 10.91 5.55
N CYS A 54 -5.96 9.76 5.78
CA CYS A 54 -6.24 8.72 4.78
C CYS A 54 -7.76 8.53 4.63
N SER A 55 -8.46 9.54 4.13
CA SER A 55 -9.93 9.52 3.99
C SER A 55 -10.49 8.44 3.06
N ASP A 56 -9.63 7.80 2.25
CA ASP A 56 -9.98 6.71 1.35
C ASP A 56 -9.83 5.31 1.98
N VAL A 57 -9.38 5.25 3.23
CA VAL A 57 -9.22 4.04 4.04
C VAL A 57 -10.21 4.07 5.21
N ASP A 58 -10.85 2.94 5.50
CA ASP A 58 -11.72 2.80 6.67
C ASP A 58 -10.91 2.21 7.84
N PHE A 59 -11.02 2.81 9.02
CA PHE A 59 -10.31 2.37 10.22
C PHE A 59 -11.32 1.87 11.26
N LEU A 60 -11.09 0.64 11.74
CA LEU A 60 -11.94 -0.04 12.71
C LEU A 60 -11.14 -0.41 13.96
N LEU A 61 -11.76 -0.23 15.14
CA LEU A 61 -11.22 -0.67 16.43
C LEU A 61 -12.05 -1.81 16.99
N VAL A 62 -11.39 -2.90 17.35
CA VAL A 62 -11.97 -4.01 18.12
C VAL A 62 -11.27 -4.08 19.48
N MET A 63 -12.02 -3.79 20.54
CA MET A 63 -11.53 -3.99 21.92
C MET A 63 -11.79 -5.44 22.33
N GLY A 64 -10.76 -6.27 22.25
CA GLY A 64 -10.86 -7.73 22.42
C GLY A 64 -11.25 -8.17 23.83
N ASP A 65 -11.13 -7.31 24.83
CA ASP A 65 -11.46 -7.55 26.23
C ASP A 65 -12.74 -6.85 26.70
N GLU A 66 -13.43 -6.11 25.81
CA GLU A 66 -14.62 -5.32 26.14
C GLU A 66 -15.86 -6.18 26.44
N SER A 67 -16.10 -7.23 25.67
CA SER A 67 -17.31 -8.05 25.79
C SER A 67 -17.08 -9.51 25.38
N GLU A 68 -18.07 -10.38 25.61
CA GLU A 68 -18.02 -11.75 25.09
C GLU A 68 -18.07 -11.79 23.55
N GLU A 69 -18.81 -10.87 22.92
CA GLU A 69 -18.93 -10.82 21.47
C GLU A 69 -17.63 -10.36 20.79
N THR A 70 -16.95 -9.35 21.33
CA THR A 70 -15.63 -8.94 20.83
C THR A 70 -14.57 -10.00 21.07
N ARG A 71 -14.60 -10.72 22.21
CA ARG A 71 -13.75 -11.90 22.44
C ARG A 71 -13.97 -13.00 21.40
N ARG A 72 -15.24 -13.29 21.05
CA ARG A 72 -15.57 -14.28 20.00
C ARG A 72 -15.09 -13.84 18.63
N LEU A 73 -15.22 -12.55 18.31
CA LEU A 73 -14.66 -11.99 17.08
C LEU A 73 -13.14 -12.14 17.03
N CYS A 74 -12.41 -11.78 18.09
CA CYS A 74 -10.97 -12.01 18.16
C CYS A 74 -10.59 -13.49 17.98
N ALA A 75 -11.35 -14.42 18.58
CA ALA A 75 -11.14 -15.85 18.39
C ALA A 75 -11.39 -16.31 16.94
N ARG A 76 -12.45 -15.80 16.29
CA ARG A 76 -12.77 -16.05 14.88
C ARG A 76 -11.64 -15.61 13.97
N GLU A 77 -11.11 -14.42 14.22
CA GLU A 77 -10.03 -13.78 13.46
C GLU A 77 -8.63 -14.29 13.86
N LYS A 78 -8.57 -15.23 14.82
CA LYS A 78 -7.35 -15.88 15.33
C LYS A 78 -6.35 -14.90 15.96
N ILE A 79 -6.85 -13.87 16.62
CA ILE A 79 -6.06 -12.85 17.29
C ILE A 79 -5.53 -13.40 18.61
N ASN A 80 -4.24 -13.69 18.66
CA ASN A 80 -3.57 -14.27 19.83
C ASN A 80 -2.69 -13.26 20.58
N ARG A 81 -2.50 -12.07 20.01
CA ARG A 81 -1.65 -11.00 20.56
C ARG A 81 -2.25 -9.65 20.19
N VAL A 82 -2.03 -8.65 21.04
CA VAL A 82 -2.43 -7.25 20.79
C VAL A 82 -1.26 -6.30 21.10
N PRO A 83 -1.16 -5.14 20.42
CA PRO A 83 -2.00 -4.74 19.29
C PRO A 83 -1.74 -5.62 18.05
N HIS A 84 -2.80 -5.96 17.34
CA HIS A 84 -2.75 -6.67 16.07
C HIS A 84 -3.48 -5.86 15.00
N PHE A 85 -2.90 -5.81 13.81
CA PHE A 85 -3.46 -5.07 12.69
C PHE A 85 -3.80 -6.05 11.59
N SER A 86 -5.06 -6.03 11.13
CA SER A 86 -5.47 -6.76 9.94
C SER A 86 -5.92 -5.77 8.87
N PHE A 87 -5.53 -6.03 7.63
CA PHE A 87 -5.84 -5.21 6.46
C PHE A 87 -6.76 -6.00 5.54
N TYR A 88 -7.89 -5.41 5.16
CA TYR A 88 -8.88 -6.03 4.32
C TYR A 88 -9.14 -5.23 3.05
N LYS A 89 -9.44 -5.93 1.96
CA LYS A 89 -10.14 -5.37 0.79
C LYS A 89 -11.27 -6.31 0.43
N GLY A 90 -12.49 -5.77 0.39
CA GLY A 90 -13.68 -6.62 0.34
C GLY A 90 -13.80 -7.44 1.61
N MET A 91 -14.02 -8.74 1.43
CA MET A 91 -14.14 -9.72 2.53
C MET A 91 -12.85 -10.51 2.75
N GLU A 92 -11.74 -10.14 2.09
CA GLU A 92 -10.48 -10.86 2.13
C GLU A 92 -9.47 -10.10 2.98
N LYS A 93 -8.86 -10.81 3.94
CA LYS A 93 -7.69 -10.32 4.67
C LYS A 93 -6.48 -10.40 3.74
N ILE A 94 -5.92 -9.26 3.37
CA ILE A 94 -4.81 -9.15 2.42
C ILE A 94 -3.45 -8.99 3.09
N HIS A 95 -3.42 -8.58 4.36
CA HIS A 95 -2.20 -8.42 5.16
C HIS A 95 -2.54 -8.42 6.65
N GLU A 96 -1.59 -8.82 7.49
CA GLU A 96 -1.70 -8.69 8.94
C GLU A 96 -0.33 -8.52 9.59
N GLU A 97 -0.32 -7.87 10.76
CA GLU A 97 0.88 -7.54 11.51
C GLU A 97 0.62 -7.65 13.01
N ASP A 98 1.56 -8.27 13.72
CA ASP A 98 1.58 -8.34 15.18
C ASP A 98 2.58 -7.32 15.73
N ALA A 99 2.13 -6.41 16.60
CA ALA A 99 3.00 -5.51 17.37
C ALA A 99 3.99 -4.68 16.52
N ILE A 100 3.47 -3.99 15.50
CA ILE A 100 4.23 -3.05 14.68
C ILE A 100 4.31 -1.66 15.29
N GLY A 101 5.37 -0.93 14.92
CA GLY A 101 5.51 0.49 15.24
C GLY A 101 4.84 1.40 14.21
N PRO A 102 4.76 2.71 14.50
CA PRO A 102 4.06 3.69 13.64
C PRO A 102 4.55 3.74 12.21
N ASP A 103 5.86 3.71 11.98
CA ASP A 103 6.44 3.83 10.64
C ASP A 103 6.04 2.65 9.73
N GLN A 104 5.99 1.44 10.30
CA GLN A 104 5.58 0.24 9.58
C GLN A 104 4.08 0.30 9.27
N LEU A 105 3.25 0.67 10.25
CA LEU A 105 1.80 0.84 10.07
C LEU A 105 1.49 1.85 8.95
N ILE A 106 2.14 3.03 8.97
CA ILE A 106 2.00 4.04 7.93
C ILE A 106 2.43 3.47 6.57
N GLY A 107 3.55 2.76 6.52
CA GLY A 107 4.03 2.09 5.31
C GLY A 107 3.00 1.14 4.72
N ASP A 108 2.43 0.26 5.54
CA ASP A 108 1.41 -0.72 5.14
C ASP A 108 0.12 -0.04 4.67
N VAL A 109 -0.38 0.95 5.42
CA VAL A 109 -1.56 1.72 5.01
C VAL A 109 -1.36 2.38 3.64
N LEU A 110 -0.20 3.00 3.41
CA LEU A 110 0.12 3.61 2.13
C LEU A 110 0.30 2.57 1.01
N TYR A 111 0.94 1.44 1.30
CA TYR A 111 1.21 0.38 0.33
C TYR A 111 -0.06 -0.33 -0.15
N TYR A 112 -0.98 -0.63 0.77
CA TYR A 112 -2.21 -1.35 0.47
C TYR A 112 -3.40 -0.42 0.17
N GLY A 113 -3.37 0.85 0.59
CA GLY A 113 -4.51 1.78 0.49
C GLY A 113 -4.68 2.49 -0.85
N ASP A 114 -3.58 2.63 -1.58
CA ASP A 114 -3.23 3.39 -2.81
C ASP A 114 -4.25 3.98 -3.82
N ARG A 115 -5.54 4.13 -3.52
CA ARG A 115 -6.57 4.45 -4.52
C ARG A 115 -6.45 5.84 -5.14
N HIS A 116 -5.72 6.77 -4.52
CA HIS A 116 -5.64 8.18 -4.94
C HIS A 116 -4.20 8.70 -5.05
N SER A 117 -3.24 7.80 -5.27
CA SER A 117 -1.81 8.08 -5.15
C SER A 117 -1.18 8.86 -6.28
N GLY A 118 -1.86 9.02 -7.42
CA GLY A 118 -1.22 9.45 -8.67
C GLY A 118 -0.32 8.36 -9.27
N VAL A 119 -0.28 7.16 -8.66
CA VAL A 119 0.41 5.98 -9.17
C VAL A 119 -0.60 5.10 -9.91
N VAL A 120 -0.36 4.88 -11.19
CA VAL A 120 -1.23 4.05 -12.03
C VAL A 120 -1.14 2.59 -11.59
N GLN A 121 -2.28 1.96 -11.31
CA GLN A 121 -2.32 0.53 -10.99
C GLN A 121 -2.27 -0.30 -12.27
N ILE A 122 -1.41 -1.30 -12.29
CA ILE A 122 -1.16 -2.18 -13.43
C ILE A 122 -1.52 -3.61 -13.03
N HIS A 123 -2.53 -4.15 -13.70
CA HIS A 123 -3.10 -5.48 -13.45
C HIS A 123 -2.69 -6.51 -14.51
N GLY A 124 -1.76 -6.16 -15.40
CA GLY A 124 -1.19 -7.09 -16.36
C GLY A 124 -0.41 -6.40 -17.48
N ARG A 125 0.07 -7.21 -18.42
CA ARG A 125 0.85 -6.74 -19.58
C ARG A 125 0.11 -5.68 -20.39
N ARG A 126 -1.19 -5.86 -20.60
CA ARG A 126 -2.01 -4.96 -21.39
C ARG A 126 -2.01 -3.54 -20.82
N ASP A 127 -2.15 -3.39 -19.52
CA ASP A 127 -2.16 -2.09 -18.86
C ASP A 127 -0.81 -1.37 -19.02
N VAL A 128 0.31 -2.13 -18.98
CA VAL A 128 1.64 -1.59 -19.27
C VAL A 128 1.71 -1.06 -20.70
N GLU A 129 1.22 -1.83 -21.66
CA GLU A 129 1.23 -1.46 -23.08
C GLU A 129 0.35 -0.23 -23.36
N GLU A 130 -0.84 -0.16 -22.73
CA GLU A 130 -1.74 0.99 -22.81
C GLU A 130 -1.11 2.24 -22.17
N LEU A 131 -0.47 2.11 -21.01
CA LEU A 131 0.24 3.21 -20.36
C LEU A 131 1.39 3.74 -21.22
N ILE A 132 2.17 2.83 -21.80
CA ILE A 132 3.26 3.18 -22.72
C ILE A 132 2.72 3.93 -23.94
N ALA A 133 1.61 3.46 -24.52
CA ALA A 133 1.00 4.10 -25.67
C ALA A 133 0.51 5.52 -25.33
N ALA A 134 -0.13 5.69 -24.16
CA ALA A 134 -0.65 6.97 -23.69
C ALA A 134 0.43 8.06 -23.52
N HIS A 135 1.64 7.67 -23.06
CA HIS A 135 2.75 8.59 -22.79
C HIS A 135 3.85 8.56 -23.86
N ARG A 136 3.57 7.98 -25.03
CA ARG A 136 4.57 7.93 -26.12
C ARG A 136 4.87 9.30 -26.71
N ALA A 137 3.89 10.19 -26.73
CA ALA A 137 3.97 11.49 -27.41
C ALA A 137 4.32 12.66 -26.48
N ASP A 138 4.17 12.50 -25.16
CA ASP A 138 4.42 13.58 -24.19
C ASP A 138 5.85 13.59 -23.63
N GLY A 139 6.66 12.57 -23.96
CA GLY A 139 8.07 12.47 -23.57
C GLY A 139 8.29 12.20 -22.08
N LYS A 140 7.23 11.90 -21.31
CA LYS A 140 7.35 11.57 -19.88
C LYS A 140 8.11 10.26 -19.69
N LEU A 141 8.89 10.19 -18.62
CA LEU A 141 9.47 8.93 -18.17
C LEU A 141 8.39 8.13 -17.45
N ILE A 142 8.15 6.88 -17.85
CA ILE A 142 7.36 5.95 -17.03
C ILE A 142 8.31 5.22 -16.08
N VAL A 143 7.97 5.22 -14.79
CA VAL A 143 8.61 4.42 -13.74
C VAL A 143 7.61 3.36 -13.31
N LEU A 144 7.83 2.12 -13.73
CA LEU A 144 7.01 0.97 -13.33
C LEU A 144 7.66 0.28 -12.13
N ASP A 145 7.06 0.44 -10.95
CA ASP A 145 7.39 -0.23 -9.69
C ASP A 145 6.76 -1.64 -9.69
N VAL A 146 7.59 -2.67 -9.81
CA VAL A 146 7.17 -4.08 -9.76
C VAL A 146 7.46 -4.62 -8.36
N GLY A 147 6.39 -4.80 -7.58
CA GLY A 147 6.42 -5.37 -6.24
C GLY A 147 5.65 -6.69 -6.15
N LEU A 148 5.44 -7.19 -4.93
CA LEU A 148 4.59 -8.35 -4.63
C LEU A 148 3.67 -8.02 -3.45
N LYS A 149 2.59 -8.80 -3.26
CA LYS A 149 1.64 -8.59 -2.17
C LYS A 149 2.33 -8.62 -0.80
N HIS A 150 3.18 -9.61 -0.55
CA HIS A 150 3.90 -9.75 0.72
C HIS A 150 5.39 -9.48 0.54
N CYS A 151 5.77 -8.21 0.63
CA CYS A 151 7.14 -7.77 0.40
C CYS A 151 7.51 -6.56 1.26
N GLY A 152 8.16 -6.80 2.40
CA GLY A 152 8.60 -5.74 3.30
C GLY A 152 9.45 -4.64 2.64
N PRO A 153 10.46 -4.97 1.79
CA PRO A 153 11.20 -3.97 1.04
C PRO A 153 10.34 -3.13 0.08
N CYS A 154 9.28 -3.71 -0.49
CA CYS A 154 8.34 -3.02 -1.38
C CYS A 154 7.50 -2.02 -0.57
N VAL A 155 6.95 -2.45 0.58
CA VAL A 155 6.26 -1.56 1.53
C VAL A 155 7.16 -0.38 1.93
N LYS A 156 8.42 -0.67 2.28
CA LYS A 156 9.37 0.34 2.77
C LYS A 156 9.67 1.43 1.75
N VAL A 157 9.83 1.09 0.47
CA VAL A 157 10.16 2.09 -0.57
C VAL A 157 8.93 2.87 -1.03
N TYR A 158 7.73 2.31 -0.87
CA TYR A 158 6.53 2.85 -1.48
C TYR A 158 6.12 4.27 -1.06
N PRO A 159 6.27 4.69 0.21
CA PRO A 159 6.06 6.10 0.59
C PRO A 159 6.94 7.08 -0.20
N THR A 160 8.14 6.65 -0.63
CA THR A 160 9.00 7.43 -1.52
C THR A 160 8.38 7.53 -2.90
N VAL A 161 7.88 6.42 -3.47
CA VAL A 161 7.20 6.39 -4.77
C VAL A 161 6.02 7.36 -4.78
N LEU A 162 5.18 7.33 -3.73
CA LEU A 162 4.06 8.27 -3.57
C LEU A 162 4.51 9.72 -3.57
N LYS A 163 5.53 10.06 -2.79
CA LYS A 163 6.04 11.43 -2.73
C LYS A 163 6.58 11.88 -4.09
N LEU A 164 7.33 11.00 -4.77
CA LEU A 164 7.91 11.30 -6.07
C LEU A 164 6.85 11.48 -7.14
N SER A 165 5.81 10.63 -7.17
CA SER A 165 4.70 10.73 -8.12
C SER A 165 4.02 12.10 -8.08
N ARG A 166 3.84 12.67 -6.88
CA ARG A 166 3.28 14.02 -6.71
C ARG A 166 4.28 15.10 -7.14
N SER A 167 5.54 14.97 -6.74
CA SER A 167 6.56 15.99 -7.02
C SER A 167 7.05 16.04 -8.47
N MET A 168 6.89 14.95 -9.22
CA MET A 168 7.42 14.79 -10.58
C MET A 168 6.32 14.61 -11.63
N ALA A 169 5.04 14.84 -11.30
CA ALA A 169 3.88 14.55 -12.16
C ALA A 169 3.94 15.17 -13.57
N ASP A 170 4.65 16.29 -13.73
CA ASP A 170 4.83 16.97 -15.02
C ASP A 170 5.80 16.24 -15.95
N THR A 171 6.71 15.41 -15.41
CA THR A 171 7.84 14.83 -16.16
C THR A 171 7.97 13.32 -16.03
N VAL A 172 7.32 12.73 -15.03
CA VAL A 172 7.36 11.29 -14.72
C VAL A 172 5.95 10.79 -14.44
N VAL A 173 5.65 9.61 -14.98
CA VAL A 173 4.45 8.85 -14.69
C VAL A 173 4.86 7.65 -13.85
N PHE A 174 4.30 7.53 -12.66
CA PHE A 174 4.54 6.39 -11.80
C PHE A 174 3.42 5.37 -11.99
N ALA A 175 3.81 4.11 -12.09
CA ALA A 175 2.90 3.00 -12.17
C ALA A 175 3.40 1.88 -11.26
N ARG A 176 2.48 1.05 -10.77
CA ARG A 176 2.81 -0.06 -9.90
C ARG A 176 2.07 -1.33 -10.31
N MET A 177 2.80 -2.45 -10.28
CA MET A 177 2.28 -3.79 -10.50
C MET A 177 2.54 -4.64 -9.25
N ASN A 178 1.53 -5.37 -8.79
CA ASN A 178 1.72 -6.52 -7.90
C ASN A 178 1.96 -7.76 -8.78
N GLY A 179 3.20 -8.25 -8.80
CA GLY A 179 3.65 -9.29 -9.73
C GLY A 179 2.99 -10.66 -9.53
N ASP A 180 2.49 -10.93 -8.32
CA ASP A 180 1.77 -12.13 -7.89
C ASP A 180 0.25 -11.92 -7.84
N GLU A 181 -0.27 -10.88 -8.50
CA GLU A 181 -1.71 -10.62 -8.52
C GLU A 181 -2.48 -11.65 -9.34
N ASN A 182 -2.00 -11.95 -10.55
CA ASN A 182 -2.65 -12.86 -11.51
C ASN A 182 -1.62 -13.40 -12.54
N ASP A 183 -2.06 -14.33 -13.39
CA ASP A 183 -1.21 -14.99 -14.38
C ASP A 183 -0.54 -14.02 -15.37
N SER A 184 -1.23 -12.92 -15.75
CA SER A 184 -0.67 -11.93 -16.67
C SER A 184 0.47 -11.14 -16.03
N CYS A 185 0.34 -10.76 -14.75
CA CYS A 185 1.43 -10.16 -13.99
C CYS A 185 2.62 -11.13 -13.86
N MET A 186 2.37 -12.39 -13.51
CA MET A 186 3.43 -13.38 -13.38
C MET A 186 4.17 -13.63 -14.70
N GLU A 187 3.45 -13.65 -15.83
CA GLU A 187 4.04 -13.73 -17.16
C GLU A 187 4.89 -12.50 -17.49
N PHE A 188 4.39 -11.30 -17.17
CA PHE A 188 5.15 -10.07 -17.34
C PHE A 188 6.47 -10.08 -16.57
N LEU A 189 6.48 -10.56 -15.32
CA LEU A 189 7.70 -10.70 -14.51
C LEU A 189 8.71 -11.63 -15.19
N ARG A 190 8.26 -12.77 -15.73
CA ARG A 190 9.11 -13.74 -16.44
C ARG A 190 9.73 -13.12 -17.69
N ASP A 191 8.92 -12.49 -18.53
CA ASP A 191 9.37 -11.88 -19.77
C ASP A 191 10.37 -10.75 -19.53
N MET A 192 10.12 -9.94 -18.49
CA MET A 192 10.99 -8.86 -18.09
C MET A 192 12.18 -9.33 -17.23
N LYS A 193 12.28 -10.62 -16.92
CA LYS A 193 13.32 -11.21 -16.06
C LYS A 193 13.43 -10.46 -14.72
N VAL A 194 12.29 -10.20 -14.09
CA VAL A 194 12.22 -9.68 -12.72
C VAL A 194 12.37 -10.87 -11.78
N VAL A 195 13.53 -10.95 -11.11
CA VAL A 195 13.88 -12.05 -10.19
C VAL A 195 13.77 -11.62 -8.74
N GLU A 196 13.96 -10.32 -8.47
CA GLU A 196 13.94 -9.72 -7.15
C GLU A 196 13.00 -8.52 -7.15
N VAL A 197 12.36 -8.25 -6.02
CA VAL A 197 11.46 -7.11 -5.84
C VAL A 197 11.86 -6.27 -4.62
N PRO A 198 11.62 -4.94 -4.64
CA PRO A 198 11.04 -4.19 -5.75
C PRO A 198 12.02 -4.02 -6.92
N THR A 199 11.50 -4.14 -8.14
CA THR A 199 12.22 -3.79 -9.37
C THR A 199 11.51 -2.63 -10.05
N PHE A 200 12.24 -1.56 -10.32
CA PHE A 200 11.77 -0.42 -11.08
C PHE A 200 12.21 -0.55 -12.53
N LEU A 201 11.26 -0.54 -13.47
CA LEU A 201 11.55 -0.47 -14.90
C LEU A 201 11.35 0.96 -15.39
N PHE A 202 12.35 1.49 -16.08
CA PHE A 202 12.34 2.83 -16.65
C PHE A 202 11.99 2.74 -18.13
N ILE A 203 10.92 3.40 -18.55
CA ILE A 203 10.41 3.33 -19.92
C ILE A 203 10.26 4.74 -20.50
N ARG A 204 10.79 4.94 -21.70
CA ARG A 204 10.72 6.21 -22.45
C ARG A 204 10.63 5.91 -23.94
N ASP A 205 9.85 6.70 -24.68
CA ASP A 205 9.64 6.55 -26.13
C ASP A 205 9.20 5.14 -26.56
N GLY A 206 8.43 4.48 -25.70
CA GLY A 206 7.96 3.12 -25.92
C GLY A 206 8.99 2.01 -25.69
N LYS A 207 10.14 2.30 -25.07
CA LYS A 207 11.19 1.33 -24.82
C LYS A 207 11.65 1.36 -23.37
N ILE A 208 11.93 0.18 -22.82
CA ILE A 208 12.63 0.07 -21.55
C ILE A 208 14.06 0.60 -21.77
N CYS A 209 14.41 1.68 -21.10
CA CYS A 209 15.73 2.28 -21.15
C CYS A 209 16.60 1.90 -19.94
N GLY A 210 16.01 1.34 -18.89
CA GLY A 210 16.73 1.02 -17.66
C GLY A 210 15.96 0.16 -16.66
N ARG A 211 16.67 -0.25 -15.61
CA ARG A 211 16.09 -0.84 -14.41
C ARG A 211 16.90 -0.54 -13.16
N TYR A 212 16.22 -0.53 -12.02
CA TYR A 212 16.82 -0.50 -10.70
C TYR A 212 16.19 -1.61 -9.85
N VAL A 213 16.99 -2.33 -9.07
CA VAL A 213 16.53 -3.38 -8.16
C VAL A 213 16.91 -2.97 -6.75
N GLY A 214 15.93 -2.89 -5.86
CA GLY A 214 16.13 -2.53 -4.45
C GLY A 214 15.20 -1.43 -3.95
N SER A 215 15.27 -1.17 -2.65
CA SER A 215 14.37 -0.27 -1.91
C SER A 215 15.07 0.99 -1.39
N GLY A 216 16.25 1.29 -1.92
CA GLY A 216 17.06 2.45 -1.53
C GLY A 216 16.45 3.75 -2.05
N LYS A 217 16.03 4.63 -1.14
CA LYS A 217 15.40 5.92 -1.49
C LYS A 217 16.30 6.81 -2.33
N GLY A 218 17.59 6.93 -1.96
CA GLY A 218 18.53 7.80 -2.66
C GLY A 218 18.90 7.26 -4.03
N GLU A 219 19.10 5.95 -4.09
CA GLU A 219 19.41 5.18 -5.30
C GLU A 219 18.27 5.25 -6.31
N LEU A 220 17.02 5.05 -5.87
CA LEU A 220 15.83 5.18 -6.72
C LEU A 220 15.73 6.59 -7.31
N ILE A 221 15.90 7.64 -6.50
CA ILE A 221 15.87 9.03 -6.97
C ILE A 221 16.99 9.28 -7.99
N GLY A 222 18.21 8.79 -7.71
CA GLY A 222 19.35 8.92 -8.60
C GLY A 222 19.10 8.29 -9.98
N GLU A 223 18.54 7.08 -10.00
CA GLU A 223 18.21 6.39 -11.25
C GLU A 223 17.07 7.09 -12.02
N ILE A 224 16.04 7.59 -11.35
CA ILE A 224 14.99 8.39 -11.99
C ILE A 224 15.60 9.63 -12.67
N LEU A 225 16.41 10.41 -11.96
CA LEU A 225 17.06 11.62 -12.50
C LEU A 225 17.97 11.30 -13.69
N ARG A 226 18.72 10.19 -13.59
CA ARG A 226 19.56 9.67 -14.67
C ARG A 226 18.73 9.40 -15.94
N TYR A 227 17.62 8.67 -15.82
CA TYR A 227 16.76 8.32 -16.95
C TYR A 227 15.86 9.47 -17.42
N GLN A 228 15.67 10.51 -16.60
CA GLN A 228 15.08 11.77 -17.05
C GLN A 228 16.00 12.56 -17.99
N GLY A 229 17.31 12.29 -17.98
CA GLY A 229 18.32 13.03 -18.75
C GLY A 229 18.90 14.22 -17.98
N VAL A 230 18.69 14.29 -16.66
CA VAL A 230 19.31 15.29 -15.80
C VAL A 230 20.78 14.90 -15.64
N ARG A 231 21.69 15.75 -16.12
CA ARG A 231 23.13 15.57 -15.91
C ARG A 231 23.45 15.87 -14.46
N VAL A 232 23.72 14.84 -13.66
CA VAL A 232 24.31 15.02 -12.32
C VAL A 232 25.79 15.34 -12.54
N THR A 233 26.16 16.62 -12.43
CA THR A 233 27.56 17.03 -12.40
C THR A 233 28.12 16.74 -11.01
N TYR A 234 29.21 15.97 -10.96
CA TYR A 234 30.00 15.71 -9.75
C TYR A 234 30.70 16.98 -9.25
#